data_AF-A0A3D0W6B5-F1
#
_entry.id   AF-A0A3D0W6B5-F1
#
_cell.length_a   1.000
_cell.length_b   1.000
_cell.length_c   1.000
_cell.angle_alpha   90.00
_cell.angle_beta   90.00
_cell.angle_gamma   90.00
#
_symmetry.space_group_name_H-M   'P 1'
#
loop_
_entity.id
_entity.type
_entity.pdbx_description
1 polymer ?
#
loop_
_entity_poly.entity_id
_entity_poly.type
_entity_poly.pdbx_seq_one_letter_code
_entity_poly.pdbx_strand_id
1 'polypeptide(L)'
;MPIISQNISQIHNDIKEASAINASHEKITLVAVSKGQNFTKIIEAFNAGILNFGENYLQEALVKKKQLEKFRIQWHFLGPIQSNKCKLIAENFNWVHSVDRIKIMKLLNDNRPSNIPPLNICIQINTSGEETKSGIPIKDAKI
;
A
#
# COMPACT_ATOMS: atom_id res chain seq x y z
N MET A 1 24.31 -11.77 -3.86
CA MET A 1 22.98 -11.13 -3.98
C MET A 1 23.17 -9.64 -3.80
N PRO A 2 22.57 -8.78 -4.63
CA PRO A 2 22.63 -7.35 -4.39
C PRO A 2 22.01 -7.02 -3.03
N ILE A 3 22.65 -6.09 -2.33
CA ILE A 3 22.22 -5.61 -1.01
C ILE A 3 20.93 -4.80 -1.23
N ILE A 4 19.95 -4.88 -0.31
CA ILE A 4 18.64 -4.21 -0.52
C ILE A 4 18.83 -2.71 -0.74
N SER A 5 19.79 -2.09 -0.07
CA SER A 5 20.16 -0.69 -0.24
C SER A 5 20.62 -0.33 -1.66
N GLN A 6 21.36 -1.21 -2.34
CA GLN A 6 21.80 -0.97 -3.72
C GLN A 6 20.63 -0.97 -4.69
N ASN A 7 19.70 -1.91 -4.52
CA ASN A 7 18.48 -1.97 -5.34
C ASN A 7 17.62 -0.72 -5.13
N ILE A 8 17.47 -0.27 -3.89
CA ILE A 8 16.71 0.95 -3.56
C ILE A 8 17.34 2.19 -4.20
N SER A 9 18.67 2.34 -4.10
CA SER A 9 19.39 3.44 -4.74
C SER A 9 19.19 3.44 -6.26
N GLN A 10 19.25 2.27 -6.91
CA GLN A 10 19.01 2.16 -8.34
C GLN A 10 17.58 2.57 -8.71
N ILE A 11 16.57 2.07 -8.00
CA ILE A 11 15.16 2.42 -8.25
C ILE A 11 14.92 3.92 -8.07
N HIS A 12 15.57 4.57 -7.09
CA HIS A 12 15.46 6.02 -6.92
C HIS A 12 16.06 6.79 -8.10
N ASN A 13 17.18 6.33 -8.66
CA ASN A 13 17.75 6.93 -9.87
C ASN A 13 16.81 6.76 -11.06
N ASP A 14 16.26 5.56 -11.26
CA ASP A 14 15.32 5.27 -12.35
C ASP A 14 14.07 6.17 -12.26
N ILE A 15 13.52 6.38 -11.05
CA ILE A 15 12.40 7.30 -10.82
C ILE A 15 12.77 8.75 -11.15
N LYS A 16 13.98 9.17 -10.77
CA LYS A 16 14.47 10.53 -11.05
C LYS A 16 14.63 10.76 -12.55
N GLU A 17 15.16 9.80 -13.28
CA GLU A 17 15.33 9.89 -14.73
C GLU A 17 13.96 9.89 -15.44
N ALA A 18 13.06 8.98 -15.06
CA ALA A 18 11.73 8.90 -15.65
C ALA A 18 10.86 10.15 -15.38
N SER A 19 10.97 10.75 -14.19
CA SER A 19 10.25 11.98 -13.85
C SER A 19 10.76 13.20 -14.63
N ALA A 20 12.07 13.29 -14.87
CA ALA A 20 12.66 14.38 -15.65
C ALA A 20 12.18 14.37 -17.11
N ILE A 21 12.00 13.19 -17.70
CA ILE A 21 11.54 13.04 -19.09
C ILE A 21 10.09 13.49 -19.26
N ASN A 22 9.22 13.17 -18.30
CA ASN A 22 7.78 13.40 -18.42
C ASN A 22 7.34 14.80 -17.95
N ALA A 23 8.26 15.65 -17.45
CA ALA A 23 7.98 16.96 -16.84
C ALA A 23 6.78 16.94 -15.86
N SER A 24 6.51 15.78 -15.28
CA SER A 24 5.40 15.59 -14.36
C SER A 24 5.76 16.30 -13.06
N HIS A 25 4.94 17.28 -12.67
CA HIS A 25 5.05 17.92 -11.37
C HIS A 25 4.50 17.02 -10.25
N GLU A 26 4.03 15.80 -10.59
CA GLU A 26 3.46 14.88 -9.62
C GLU A 26 4.55 14.17 -8.82
N LYS A 27 4.28 14.08 -7.52
CA LYS A 27 5.16 13.42 -6.57
C LYS A 27 5.06 11.90 -6.72
N ILE A 28 6.09 11.27 -7.27
CA ILE A 28 6.20 9.81 -7.30
C ILE A 28 6.55 9.29 -5.89
N THR A 29 5.73 8.36 -5.39
CA THR A 29 5.97 7.70 -4.10
C THR A 29 6.37 6.25 -4.33
N LEU A 30 7.57 5.88 -3.89
CA LEU A 30 8.02 4.49 -3.89
C LEU A 30 7.39 3.75 -2.69
N VAL A 31 6.67 2.66 -2.98
CA VAL A 31 6.08 1.75 -1.99
C VAL A 31 6.74 0.38 -2.14
N ALA A 32 7.51 -0.05 -1.14
CA ALA A 32 8.16 -1.37 -1.17
C ALA A 32 7.18 -2.48 -0.78
N VAL A 33 6.92 -3.43 -1.68
CA VAL A 33 6.03 -4.57 -1.41
C VAL A 33 6.78 -5.62 -0.60
N SER A 34 6.41 -5.80 0.66
CA SER A 34 7.14 -6.64 1.62
C SER A 34 6.47 -7.97 1.94
N LYS A 35 5.39 -8.34 1.27
CA LYS A 35 4.72 -9.64 1.43
C LYS A 35 5.70 -10.81 1.26
N GLY A 36 5.65 -11.80 2.14
CA GLY A 36 6.56 -12.94 2.18
C GLY A 36 7.98 -12.62 2.65
N GLN A 37 8.29 -11.38 3.00
CA GLN A 37 9.59 -11.00 3.59
C GLN A 37 9.48 -10.90 5.11
N ASN A 38 10.56 -11.22 5.83
CA ASN A 38 10.62 -11.04 7.29
C ASN A 38 10.86 -9.56 7.66
N PHE A 39 10.70 -9.23 8.95
CA PHE A 39 10.87 -7.86 9.44
C PHE A 39 12.31 -7.34 9.32
N THR A 40 13.33 -8.21 9.31
CA THR A 40 14.74 -7.76 9.20
C THR A 40 15.04 -7.14 7.84
N LYS A 41 14.49 -7.69 6.74
CA LYS A 41 14.58 -7.07 5.41
C LYS A 41 13.84 -5.74 5.33
N ILE A 42 12.72 -5.60 6.06
CA ILE A 42 11.99 -4.33 6.14
C ILE A 42 12.83 -3.28 6.86
N ILE A 43 13.54 -3.66 7.94
CA ILE A 43 14.48 -2.77 8.64
C ILE A 43 15.62 -2.34 7.71
N GLU A 44 16.19 -3.26 6.93
CA GLU A 44 17.24 -2.93 5.95
C GLU A 44 16.74 -1.92 4.92
N ALA A 45 15.54 -2.15 4.36
CA ALA A 45 14.92 -1.21 3.42
C ALA A 45 14.58 0.14 4.07
N PHE A 46 14.12 0.14 5.31
CA PHE A 46 13.82 1.36 6.06
C PHE A 46 15.09 2.20 6.30
N ASN A 47 16.18 1.55 6.70
CA ASN A 47 17.47 2.20 6.90
C ASN A 47 18.07 2.72 5.58
N ALA A 48 17.68 2.14 4.44
CA ALA A 48 17.99 2.65 3.10
C ALA A 48 17.06 3.78 2.63
N GLY A 49 16.13 4.25 3.47
CA GLY A 49 15.29 5.43 3.20
C GLY A 49 13.84 5.13 2.78
N ILE A 50 13.44 3.86 2.69
CA ILE A 50 12.04 3.52 2.38
C ILE A 50 11.15 3.78 3.59
N LEU A 51 10.09 4.56 3.39
CA LEU A 51 9.10 4.86 4.44
C LEU A 51 7.74 4.17 4.21
N ASN A 52 7.43 3.81 2.96
CA ASN A 52 6.14 3.25 2.57
C ASN A 52 6.28 1.77 2.26
N PHE A 53 5.51 0.94 2.95
CA PHE A 53 5.53 -0.52 2.78
C PHE A 53 4.15 -1.07 2.47
N GLY A 54 4.11 -1.95 1.47
CA GLY A 54 2.90 -2.58 0.97
C GLY A 54 2.77 -4.04 1.40
N GLU A 55 1.61 -4.39 1.95
CA GLU A 55 1.29 -5.76 2.36
C GLU A 55 -0.01 -6.25 1.71
N ASN A 56 -0.02 -7.54 1.32
CA ASN A 56 -1.20 -8.17 0.73
C ASN A 56 -1.99 -9.02 1.75
N TYR A 57 -1.33 -9.53 2.79
CA TYR A 57 -1.91 -10.47 3.73
C TYR A 57 -2.02 -9.85 5.11
N LEU A 58 -3.26 -9.63 5.58
CA LEU A 58 -3.51 -8.90 6.82
C LEU A 58 -2.78 -9.51 8.03
N GLN A 59 -2.86 -10.83 8.21
CA GLN A 59 -2.29 -11.46 9.42
C GLN A 59 -0.77 -11.32 9.47
N GLU A 60 -0.11 -11.53 8.33
CA GLU A 60 1.33 -11.31 8.20
C GLU A 60 1.69 -9.85 8.50
N ALA A 61 0.93 -8.90 7.97
CA ALA A 61 1.14 -7.48 8.19
C ALA A 61 1.00 -7.10 9.67
N LEU A 62 -0.02 -7.61 10.37
CA LEU A 62 -0.23 -7.32 11.80
C LEU A 62 0.96 -7.79 12.66
N VAL A 63 1.53 -8.95 12.35
CA VAL A 63 2.73 -9.47 13.03
C VAL A 63 3.92 -8.53 12.79
N LYS A 64 4.17 -8.14 11.54
CA LYS A 64 5.27 -7.22 11.18
C LYS A 64 5.10 -5.85 11.83
N LYS A 65 3.89 -5.29 11.80
CA LYS A 65 3.57 -4.00 12.40
C LYS A 65 3.86 -3.97 13.89
N LYS A 66 3.52 -5.05 14.61
CA LYS A 66 3.85 -5.20 16.03
C LYS A 66 5.37 -5.22 16.25
N GLN A 67 6.11 -5.97 15.43
CA GLN A 67 7.57 -6.02 15.52
C GLN A 67 8.25 -4.69 15.19
N LEU A 68 7.60 -3.87 14.36
CA LEU A 68 8.13 -2.62 13.82
C LEU A 68 7.43 -1.37 14.37
N GLU A 69 6.75 -1.47 15.53
CA GLU A 69 5.96 -0.39 16.11
C GLU A 69 6.78 0.89 16.38
N LYS A 70 8.09 0.74 16.62
CA LYS A 70 9.03 1.85 16.87
C LYS A 70 9.49 2.56 15.59
N PHE A 71 9.23 1.96 14.42
CA PHE A 71 9.62 2.51 13.13
C PHE A 71 8.48 3.35 12.56
N ARG A 72 8.79 4.55 12.07
CA ARG A 72 7.83 5.47 11.46
C ARG A 72 7.48 5.05 10.03
N ILE A 73 6.86 3.88 9.89
CA ILE A 73 6.45 3.30 8.61
C ILE A 73 5.02 3.72 8.26
N GLN A 74 4.82 4.12 7.00
CA GLN A 74 3.51 4.20 6.37
C GLN A 74 3.14 2.82 5.80
N TRP A 75 2.03 2.26 6.28
CA TRP A 75 1.57 0.93 5.89
C TRP A 75 0.45 1.02 4.86
N HIS A 76 0.64 0.34 3.73
CA HIS A 76 -0.31 0.26 2.62
C HIS A 76 -0.86 -1.17 2.53
N PHE A 77 -2.19 -1.30 2.55
CA PHE A 77 -2.83 -2.58 2.25
C PHE A 77 -3.14 -2.65 0.75
N LEU A 78 -2.57 -3.66 0.08
CA LEU A 78 -2.66 -3.83 -1.38
C LEU A 78 -3.44 -5.09 -1.78
N GLY A 79 -3.76 -5.96 -0.81
CA GLY A 79 -4.43 -7.24 -1.06
C GLY A 79 -5.94 -7.12 -1.24
N PRO A 80 -6.61 -8.19 -1.71
CA PRO A 80 -8.07 -8.22 -1.79
C PRO A 80 -8.69 -8.10 -0.39
N ILE A 81 -9.81 -7.38 -0.28
CA ILE A 81 -10.43 -7.06 1.01
C ILE A 81 -11.67 -7.95 1.25
N GLN A 82 -11.59 -8.73 2.33
CA GLN A 82 -12.72 -9.48 2.87
C GLN A 82 -13.46 -8.62 3.92
N SER A 83 -14.80 -8.60 3.90
CA SER A 83 -15.59 -7.71 4.77
C SER A 83 -15.33 -7.91 6.27
N ASN A 84 -15.10 -9.15 6.71
CA ASN A 84 -14.78 -9.46 8.11
C ASN A 84 -13.38 -8.99 8.55
N LYS A 85 -12.55 -8.51 7.62
CA LYS A 85 -11.21 -7.96 7.88
C LYS A 85 -11.15 -6.44 7.83
N CYS A 86 -12.23 -5.77 7.38
CA CYS A 86 -12.29 -4.31 7.25
C CYS A 86 -11.93 -3.59 8.54
N LYS A 87 -12.43 -4.04 9.70
CA LYS A 87 -12.12 -3.42 10.99
C LYS A 87 -10.61 -3.37 11.26
N LEU A 88 -9.96 -4.52 11.20
CA LEU A 88 -8.53 -4.62 11.43
C LEU A 88 -7.72 -3.81 10.39
N ILE A 89 -8.14 -3.80 9.12
CA ILE A 89 -7.49 -2.98 8.10
C ILE A 89 -7.63 -1.49 8.45
N ALA A 90 -8.84 -1.05 8.78
CA ALA A 90 -9.15 0.33 9.12
C ALA A 90 -8.42 0.81 10.37
N GLU A 91 -8.17 -0.05 11.35
CA GLU A 91 -7.43 0.32 12.56
C GLU A 91 -5.90 0.38 12.35
N ASN A 92 -5.38 -0.37 11.38
CA ASN A 92 -3.95 -0.66 11.32
C ASN A 92 -3.23 -0.02 10.11
N PHE A 93 -3.91 0.37 9.04
CA PHE A 93 -3.23 0.86 7.83
C PHE A 93 -3.35 2.38 7.64
N ASN A 94 -2.42 2.95 6.88
CA ASN A 94 -2.46 4.36 6.46
C ASN A 94 -3.14 4.51 5.09
N TRP A 95 -3.00 3.49 4.24
CA TRP A 95 -3.51 3.43 2.89
C TRP A 95 -4.17 2.09 2.58
N VAL A 96 -5.22 2.08 1.77
CA VAL A 96 -5.83 0.87 1.19
C VAL A 96 -6.03 1.08 -0.31
N HIS A 97 -5.37 0.27 -1.14
CA HIS A 97 -5.31 0.51 -2.58
C HIS A 97 -6.35 -0.29 -3.39
N SER A 98 -7.02 -1.24 -2.74
CA SER A 98 -7.82 -2.30 -3.37
C SER A 98 -9.32 -2.17 -3.08
N VAL A 99 -9.82 -0.94 -2.90
CA VAL A 99 -11.26 -0.72 -2.68
C VAL A 99 -11.99 -0.81 -4.01
N ASP A 100 -12.91 -1.76 -4.13
CA ASP A 100 -13.62 -2.06 -5.38
C ASP A 100 -15.15 -2.08 -5.24
N ARG A 101 -15.69 -1.78 -4.04
CA ARG A 101 -17.14 -1.77 -3.82
C ARG A 101 -17.54 -0.92 -2.62
N ILE A 102 -18.70 -0.27 -2.72
CA ILE A 102 -19.24 0.64 -1.70
C ILE A 102 -19.33 -0.01 -0.32
N LYS A 103 -19.69 -1.30 -0.25
CA LYS A 103 -19.76 -2.03 1.03
C LYS A 103 -18.42 -2.02 1.78
N ILE A 104 -17.30 -2.18 1.09
CA ILE A 104 -15.97 -2.16 1.71
C ILE A 104 -15.60 -0.76 2.14
N MET A 105 -15.86 0.24 1.30
CA MET A 105 -15.63 1.64 1.65
C MET A 105 -16.37 2.04 2.94
N LYS A 106 -17.67 1.71 3.05
CA LYS A 106 -18.46 1.97 4.27
C LYS A 106 -17.87 1.26 5.48
N LEU A 107 -17.58 -0.03 5.38
CA LEU A 107 -16.99 -0.79 6.49
C LEU A 107 -15.63 -0.25 6.92
N LEU A 108 -14.79 0.21 6.00
CA LEU A 108 -13.51 0.85 6.34
C LEU A 108 -13.72 2.17 7.08
N ASN A 109 -14.65 3.01 6.60
CA ASN A 109 -15.01 4.27 7.25
C ASN A 109 -15.55 4.05 8.67
N ASP A 110 -16.55 3.17 8.80
CA ASP A 110 -17.28 2.95 10.05
C ASP A 110 -16.40 2.33 11.15
N ASN A 111 -15.31 1.65 10.77
CA ASN A 111 -14.37 1.04 11.70
C ASN A 111 -13.07 1.85 11.87
N ARG A 112 -12.91 3.02 11.23
CA ARG A 112 -11.73 3.86 11.42
C ARG A 112 -11.84 4.58 12.78
N PRO A 113 -10.92 4.37 13.73
CA PRO A 113 -10.95 5.10 14.99
C PRO A 113 -10.79 6.61 14.78
N SER A 114 -11.55 7.42 15.53
CA SER A 114 -11.52 8.88 15.41
C SER A 114 -10.22 9.53 15.92
N ASN A 115 -9.42 8.79 16.69
CA ASN A 115 -8.16 9.26 17.28
C ASN A 115 -6.94 9.07 16.37
N ILE A 116 -7.13 8.56 15.15
CA ILE A 116 -6.06 8.44 14.14
C ILE A 116 -6.49 9.15 12.84
N PRO A 117 -5.53 9.56 11.96
CA PRO A 117 -5.87 10.27 10.73
C PRO A 117 -6.86 9.49 9.85
N PRO A 118 -7.60 10.14 8.95
CA PRO A 118 -8.43 9.45 7.96
C PRO A 118 -7.65 8.39 7.19
N LEU A 119 -8.33 7.30 6.84
CA LEU A 119 -7.74 6.25 6.02
C LEU A 119 -7.70 6.71 4.57
N ASN A 120 -6.51 6.74 3.97
CA ASN A 120 -6.40 7.03 2.53
C ASN A 120 -6.84 5.79 1.75
N ILE A 121 -7.62 5.99 0.70
CA ILE A 121 -8.07 4.90 -0.16
C ILE A 121 -7.79 5.20 -1.64
N CYS A 122 -7.50 4.15 -2.40
CA CYS A 122 -7.60 4.17 -3.86
C CYS A 122 -8.75 3.26 -4.28
N ILE A 123 -9.49 3.71 -5.30
CA ILE A 123 -10.47 2.86 -5.99
C ILE A 123 -9.69 2.02 -7.01
N GLN A 124 -9.82 0.70 -6.90
CA GLN A 124 -9.19 -0.22 -7.84
C GLN A 124 -10.04 -0.34 -9.09
N ILE A 125 -9.47 0.01 -10.24
CA ILE A 125 -10.11 -0.09 -11.55
C ILE A 125 -9.58 -1.34 -12.26
N ASN A 126 -10.49 -2.15 -12.80
CA ASN A 126 -10.16 -3.23 -13.72
C ASN A 126 -9.96 -2.65 -15.13
N THR A 127 -8.70 -2.61 -15.58
CA THR A 127 -8.32 -2.05 -16.89
C THR A 127 -8.21 -3.09 -18.00
N SER A 128 -8.22 -4.39 -17.69
CA SER A 128 -8.12 -5.44 -18.72
C SER A 128 -9.48 -5.80 -19.33
N GLY A 129 -10.58 -5.49 -18.65
CA GLY A 129 -11.93 -5.87 -19.07
C GLY A 129 -12.27 -7.35 -18.84
N GLU A 130 -11.33 -8.15 -18.34
CA GLU A 130 -11.57 -9.55 -17.97
C GLU A 130 -12.37 -9.63 -16.66
N GLU A 131 -13.49 -10.34 -16.66
CA GLU A 131 -14.38 -10.46 -15.47
C GLU A 131 -13.70 -11.16 -14.28
N THR A 132 -12.64 -11.92 -14.51
CA THR A 132 -11.89 -12.62 -13.46
C THR A 132 -10.92 -11.72 -12.69
N LYS A 133 -10.67 -10.49 -13.17
CA LYS A 133 -9.77 -9.53 -12.53
C LYS A 133 -10.53 -8.65 -11.54
N SER A 134 -9.86 -8.31 -10.45
CA SER A 134 -10.42 -7.47 -9.38
C SER A 134 -10.48 -5.99 -9.78
N GLY A 135 -11.39 -5.26 -9.15
CA GLY A 135 -11.62 -3.84 -9.40
C GLY A 135 -12.95 -3.56 -10.09
N ILE A 136 -13.39 -2.31 -10.03
CA ILE A 136 -14.59 -1.87 -10.73
C ILE A 136 -14.33 -1.72 -12.23
N PRO A 137 -15.34 -1.92 -13.08
CA PRO A 137 -15.26 -1.54 -14.48
C PRO A 137 -14.91 -0.06 -14.64
N ILE A 138 -14.09 0.28 -15.64
CA ILE A 138 -13.70 1.67 -15.92
C ILE A 138 -14.91 2.60 -16.13
N LYS A 139 -15.99 2.09 -16.72
CA LYS A 139 -17.26 2.83 -16.92
C LYS A 139 -17.96 3.26 -15.62
N ASP A 140 -17.66 2.56 -14.51
CA ASP A 140 -18.25 2.82 -13.21
C ASP A 140 -17.36 3.76 -12.36
N ALA A 141 -16.11 3.99 -12.78
CA ALA A 141 -15.20 4.96 -12.20
C ALA A 141 -15.54 6.39 -12.68
N LYS A 142 -16.67 6.92 -12.21
CA LYS A 142 -17.04 8.32 -12.44
C LYS A 142 -16.29 9.20 -11.45
N ILE A 143 -15.38 10.04 -11.96
CA ILE A 143 -14.64 11.06 -11.22
C ILE A 143 -15.45 12.36 -11.26
#